data_AF-A0A3E5G8I1-F1
#
_entry.id   AF-A0A3E5G8I1-F1
#
_cell.length_a   1.000
_cell.length_b   1.000
_cell.length_c   1.000
_cell.angle_alpha   90.00
_cell.angle_beta   90.00
_cell.angle_gamma   90.00
#
_symmetry.space_group_name_H-M   'P 1'
#
loop_
_entity.id
_entity.type
_entity.pdbx_description
1 polymer ?
#
loop_
_entity_poly.entity_id
_entity_poly.type
_entity_poly.pdbx_seq_one_letter_code
_entity_poly.pdbx_strand_id
1 'polypeptide(L)' 'MNAPLVNAVETGKNIKRLREEKGITVKELQKIFGFDTPQAIYRWQRGEILPCLDNLLVLAKILDVQVENLIIQNQIK' A
#
# COMPACT_ATOMS: atom_id res chain seq x y z
N MET A 1 -9.11 -20.92 15.61
CA MET A 1 -9.31 -20.03 14.44
C MET A 1 -7.96 -19.46 14.09
N ASN A 2 -7.42 -19.80 12.93
CA ASN A 2 -6.22 -19.16 12.41
C ASN A 2 -6.66 -18.04 11.49
N ALA A 3 -6.63 -16.80 11.98
CA ALA A 3 -6.95 -15.64 11.18
C ALA A 3 -5.80 -15.37 10.19
N PRO A 4 -6.08 -15.00 8.93
CA PRO A 4 -5.04 -14.63 7.98
C PRO A 4 -4.27 -13.42 8.51
N LEU A 5 -2.93 -13.53 8.54
CA LEU A 5 -2.05 -12.44 8.97
C LEU A 5 -1.54 -11.70 7.73
N VAL A 6 -1.64 -10.37 7.73
CA VAL A 6 -1.09 -9.54 6.66
C VAL A 6 0.44 -9.63 6.64
N ASN A 7 0.99 -9.87 5.46
CA ASN A 7 2.42 -9.75 5.19
C ASN A 7 2.74 -8.29 4.82
N ALA A 8 3.27 -7.52 5.77
CA ALA A 8 3.53 -6.09 5.55
C ALA A 8 4.57 -5.82 4.46
N VAL A 9 5.61 -6.65 4.36
CA VAL A 9 6.68 -6.51 3.37
C VAL A 9 6.15 -6.77 1.97
N GLU A 10 5.43 -7.88 1.77
CA GLU A 10 4.87 -8.21 0.45
C GLU A 10 3.73 -7.27 0.07
N THR A 11 2.92 -6.82 1.03
CA THR A 11 1.91 -5.76 0.81
C THR A 11 2.58 -4.46 0.35
N GLY A 12 3.66 -4.03 1.00
CA GLY A 12 4.42 -2.85 0.62
C GLY A 12 5.01 -2.93 -0.80
N LYS A 13 5.63 -4.07 -1.14
CA LYS A 13 6.14 -4.34 -2.50
C LYS A 13 5.01 -4.31 -3.53
N ASN A 14 3.86 -4.89 -3.22
CA ASN A 14 2.70 -4.90 -4.10
C ASN A 14 2.15 -3.49 -4.35
N ILE A 15 2.04 -2.66 -3.31
CA ILE A 15 1.66 -1.24 -3.44
C ILE A 15 2.65 -0.50 -4.35
N LYS A 16 3.96 -0.72 -4.18
CA LYS A 16 4.99 -0.13 -5.04
C LYS A 16 4.81 -0.55 -6.51
N ARG A 17 4.64 -1.85 -6.76
CA ARG A 17 4.44 -2.41 -8.11
C ARG A 17 3.22 -1.79 -8.78
N LEU A 18 2.06 -1.82 -8.12
CA LEU A 18 0.81 -1.25 -8.66
C LEU A 18 0.92 0.24 -8.94
N ARG A 19 1.59 1.00 -8.05
CA ARG A 19 1.89 2.41 -8.27
C ARG A 19 2.72 2.63 -9.54
N GLU A 20 3.76 1.84 -9.74
CA GLU A 20 4.64 1.93 -10.90
C GLU A 20 3.93 1.53 -12.20
N GLU A 21 3.09 0.50 -12.16
CA GLU A 21 2.23 0.09 -13.29
C GLU A 21 1.22 1.18 -13.69
N LYS A 22 0.69 1.92 -12.71
CA LYS A 22 -0.18 3.08 -12.97
C LYS A 22 0.59 4.33 -13.43
N GLY A 23 1.92 4.29 -13.44
CA GLY A 23 2.78 5.41 -13.83
C GLY A 23 2.81 6.57 -12.82
N ILE A 24 2.36 6.34 -11.57
CA ILE A 24 2.23 7.39 -10.56
C ILE A 24 3.53 7.51 -9.77
N THR A 25 4.08 8.71 -9.62
CA THR A 25 5.26 8.96 -8.81
C THR A 25 4.93 9.03 -7.31
N VAL A 26 5.92 8.81 -6.44
CA VAL A 26 5.73 9.01 -4.99
C VAL A 26 5.37 10.46 -4.66
N LYS A 27 5.88 11.43 -5.43
CA LYS A 27 5.57 12.85 -5.27
C LYS A 27 4.10 13.16 -5.59
N GLU A 28 3.52 12.50 -6.60
CA GLU A 28 2.10 12.63 -6.90
C GLU A 28 1.24 12.01 -5.82
N LEU A 29 1.57 10.81 -5.32
CA LEU A 29 0.88 10.24 -4.17
C LEU A 29 0.95 11.18 -2.96
N GLN A 30 2.14 11.72 -2.64
CA GLN A 30 2.30 12.68 -1.55
C GLN A 30 1.33 13.86 -1.70
N LYS A 31 1.24 14.44 -2.90
CA LYS A 31 0.34 15.56 -3.20
C LYS A 31 -1.13 15.16 -3.03
N ILE A 32 -1.52 13.97 -3.50
CA ILE A 32 -2.91 13.48 -3.38
C ILE A 32 -3.28 13.25 -1.92
N PHE A 33 -2.37 12.68 -1.13
CA PHE A 33 -2.56 12.46 0.30
C PHE A 33 -2.48 13.73 1.15
N GLY A 34 -2.01 14.85 0.58
CA GLY A 34 -1.77 16.08 1.32
C GLY A 34 -0.68 15.94 2.39
N PHE A 35 0.28 15.03 2.19
CA PHE A 35 1.38 14.85 3.14
C PHE A 35 2.46 15.91 2.96
N ASP A 36 2.94 16.45 4.08
CA ASP A 36 4.07 17.37 4.10
C ASP A 36 5.35 16.71 3.53
N THR A 37 5.50 15.40 3.73
CA THR A 37 6.68 14.64 3.32
C THR A 37 6.32 13.27 2.72
N PRO A 38 7.11 12.72 1.77
CA PRO A 38 6.84 11.42 1.16
C PRO A 38 7.16 10.20 2.06
N GLN A 39 7.61 10.44 3.30
CA GLN A 39 8.20 9.43 4.19
C GLN A 39 7.21 8.30 4.47
N ALA A 40 5.94 8.63 4.76
CA ALA A 40 4.91 7.63 5.00
C ALA A 40 4.78 6.64 3.83
N ILE A 41 4.75 7.16 2.60
CA ILE A 41 4.64 6.36 1.37
C ILE A 41 5.85 5.44 1.20
N TYR A 42 7.06 5.93 1.46
CA TYR A 42 8.26 5.10 1.41
C TYR A 42 8.27 3.99 2.47
N ARG A 43 7.83 4.30 3.70
CA ARG A 43 7.73 3.30 4.77
C ARG A 43 6.71 2.22 4.46
N TRP A 44 5.58 2.58 3.84
CA TRP A 44 4.60 1.61 3.34
C TRP A 44 5.21 0.71 2.28
N GLN A 45 5.90 1.26 1.28
CA GLN A 45 6.50 0.47 0.18
C GLN A 45 7.64 -0.44 0.64
N ARG A 46 8.31 -0.12 1.76
CA ARG A 46 9.30 -0.99 2.41
C ARG A 46 8.69 -2.00 3.40
N GLY A 47 7.39 -1.88 3.70
CA GLY A 47 6.70 -2.73 4.65
C GLY A 47 7.07 -2.49 6.12
N GLU A 48 7.64 -1.33 6.46
CA GLU A 48 7.97 -0.98 7.85
C GLU A 48 6.71 -0.74 8.69
N ILE A 49 5.69 -0.17 8.05
CA ILE A 49 4.36 0.08 8.61
C ILE A 49 3.34 -0.15 7.51
N LEU A 50 2.16 -0.62 7.89
CA LEU A 50 1.02 -0.69 6.97
C LEU A 50 0.34 0.68 6.88
N PRO A 51 -0.21 1.05 5.70
CA PRO A 51 -1.17 2.15 5.63
C PRO A 51 -2.39 1.82 6.50
N CYS A 52 -2.98 2.83 7.14
CA CYS A 52 -4.27 2.65 7.81
C CYS A 52 -5.38 2.33 6.78
N LEU A 53 -6.54 1.89 7.25
CA LEU A 53 -7.67 1.54 6.40
C LEU A 53 -8.06 2.69 5.45
N ASP A 54 -8.09 3.93 5.95
CA ASP A 54 -8.41 5.11 5.12
C ASP A 54 -7.40 5.29 3.99
N ASN A 55 -6.11 5.14 4.27
CA ASN A 55 -5.07 5.23 3.26
C ASN A 55 -5.12 4.08 2.26
N LEU A 56 -5.50 2.88 2.69
CA LEU A 56 -5.72 1.74 1.79
C LEU A 56 -6.89 2.00 0.83
N LEU A 57 -8.00 2.58 1.31
CA LEU A 57 -9.13 2.95 0.46
C LEU A 57 -8.74 4.00 -0.59
N VAL A 58 -7.97 5.01 -0.18
CA VAL A 58 -7.46 6.03 -1.10
C VAL A 58 -6.49 5.42 -2.11
N LEU A 59 -5.55 4.59 -1.67
CA LEU A 59 -4.64 3.86 -2.57
C LEU A 59 -5.40 3.01 -3.58
N ALA A 60 -6.38 2.22 -3.13
CA ALA A 60 -7.19 1.36 -3.99
C ALA A 60 -7.89 2.19 -5.09
N LYS A 61 -8.46 3.35 -4.74
CA LYS A 61 -9.08 4.27 -5.69
C LYS A 61 -8.09 4.87 -6.69
N ILE A 62 -6.91 5.31 -6.24
CA ILE A 62 -5.88 5.91 -7.10
C ILE A 62 -5.30 4.87 -8.07
N LEU A 63 -5.07 3.66 -7.55
CA LEU A 63 -4.44 2.57 -8.29
C LEU A 63 -5.45 1.77 -9.13
N ASP A 64 -6.74 2.05 -8.99
CA ASP A 64 -7.84 1.43 -9.74
C ASP A 64 -7.92 -0.09 -9.50
N VAL A 65 -7.90 -0.46 -8.21
CA VAL A 65 -7.98 -1.83 -7.74
C VAL A 65 -8.92 -1.93 -6.54
N GLN A 66 -9.35 -3.14 -6.19
CA GLN A 66 -10.01 -3.40 -4.91
C GLN A 66 -8.99 -3.37 -3.76
N VAL A 67 -9.45 -3.06 -2.54
CA VAL A 67 -8.57 -2.97 -1.36
C VAL A 67 -7.87 -4.31 -1.08
N GLU A 68 -8.58 -5.41 -1.28
CA GLU A 68 -8.08 -6.77 -1.09
C GLU A 68 -6.88 -7.05 -2.01
N ASN A 69 -6.85 -6.46 -3.21
CA ASN A 69 -5.76 -6.62 -4.16
C ASN A 69 -4.47 -5.91 -3.73
N LEU A 70 -4.54 -5.00 -2.74
CA LEU A 70 -3.35 -4.37 -2.16
C LEU A 70 -2.68 -5.31 -1.15
N ILE A 71 -3.46 -6.12 -0.43
CA ILE A 71 -3.06 -6.84 0.77
C ILE A 71 -2.56 -8.24 0.42
N ILE A 72 -1.33 -8.55 0.81
CA ILE A 72 -0.77 -9.90 0.73
C ILE A 72 -0.87 -10.55 2.11
N GLN A 73 -1.38 -11.78 2.16
CA GLN A 73 -1.52 -12.55 3.39
C GLN A 73 -0.40 -13.59 3.48
N ASN A 74 0.10 -13.85 4.69
CA ASN A 74 0.97 -14.99 4.94
C ASN A 74 0.17 -16.28 4.73
N GLN A 75 0.74 -17.21 3.98
CA GLN A 75 0.18 -18.56 3.95
C GLN A 75 0.39 -19.22 5.30
N ILE A 76 -0.70 -19.58 5.94
CA ILE A 76 -0.68 -20.41 7.13
C ILE A 76 -0.46 -21.84 6.62
N LYS A 77 0.73 -22.38 6.87
CA LYS A 77 0.97 -23.82 6.71
C LYS A 77 0.21 -24.60 7.77
#